data_AF-A0A929CKJ4-F1
#
_entry.id   AF-A0A929CKJ4-F1
#
_cell.length_a   1.000
_cell.length_b   1.000
_cell.length_c   1.000
_cell.angle_alpha   90.00
_cell.angle_beta   90.00
_cell.angle_gamma   90.00
#
_symmetry.space_group_name_H-M   'P 1'
#
loop_
_entity.id
_entity.type
_entity.pdbx_description
1 polymer ?
#
loop_
_entity_poly.entity_id
_entity_poly.type
_entity_poly.pdbx_seq_one_letter_code
_entity_poly.pdbx_strand_id
1 'polypeptide(L)'
;MIDKENLIKLIENDENPKVEFKRSEYVKGQKNCELAKTMAGFANHKGGKILIGVKDDRTIEGFSCNEPEVKKYEEKVYQIAAHNCNPPITPEFSSVKLNEGMIFIIDIPENGDPVRACGKFYIRHGNITRELTHEELQRKYTNLEMKETFNEPPINSVDKLSEEQFEVCDIIHEGKVIPYIEFEATEHSECVLYSKIYNNYFEKAYYVEASFNDVTIDKLKEILVTYYTTFVNYSHYNSVFNISASGLSWVGYSPNNFVEALQNQNFRYSQIKKKFGDEVYIHHREAACFIDEIDGTIFYIHAQPNKSSNVNELTLDYFNVGFIFSNIPFNQIYNEFFKEIKYVPESLEEVNGGLTQTFPLKNITFSEEGFIATKHGDENYILGLYGKIPQQLKKNTIVNRHDKIIVNLKDYHEINQIHNYSIYNVKVTQIPSGSFPAYILDFGGNW
;
A
#
# COMPACT_ATOMS: atom_id res chain seq x y z
N MET A 1 10.70 33.43 11.01
CA MET A 1 11.93 32.85 10.42
C MET A 1 13.05 32.87 11.45
N ILE A 2 13.70 31.73 11.67
CA ILE A 2 14.86 31.60 12.56
C ILE A 2 16.10 32.09 11.83
N ASP A 3 16.91 32.93 12.47
CA ASP A 3 18.21 33.36 11.93
C ASP A 3 19.33 32.38 12.28
N LYS A 4 20.52 32.61 11.70
CA LYS A 4 21.69 31.75 11.88
C LYS A 4 22.12 31.60 13.35
N GLU A 5 22.10 32.69 14.11
CA GLU A 5 22.53 32.66 15.53
C GLU A 5 21.55 31.85 16.39
N ASN A 6 20.24 32.00 16.18
CA ASN A 6 19.24 31.25 16.91
C ASN A 6 19.21 29.78 16.50
N LEU A 7 19.46 29.45 15.23
CA LEU A 7 19.60 28.06 14.79
C LEU A 7 20.77 27.36 15.50
N ILE A 8 21.93 28.02 15.58
CA ILE A 8 23.12 27.46 16.26
C ILE A 8 22.79 27.20 17.74
N LYS A 9 22.14 28.14 18.43
CA LYS A 9 21.69 27.94 19.82
C LYS A 9 20.73 26.76 19.97
N LEU A 10 19.83 26.53 19.01
CA LEU A 10 18.93 25.37 19.06
C LEU A 10 19.71 24.05 18.93
N ILE A 11 20.71 24.00 18.06
CA ILE A 11 21.57 22.82 17.88
C ILE A 11 22.42 22.58 19.14
N GLU A 12 23.00 23.63 19.74
CA GLU A 12 23.82 23.52 20.95
C GLU A 12 23.03 23.01 22.17
N ASN A 13 21.75 23.40 22.29
CA ASN A 13 20.85 23.01 23.37
C ASN A 13 20.30 21.58 23.26
N ASP A 14 20.76 20.81 22.28
CA ASP A 14 20.41 19.41 22.05
C ASP A 14 18.91 19.18 21.74
N GLU A 15 18.55 17.94 21.43
CA GLU A 15 17.16 17.54 21.28
C GLU A 15 16.41 17.72 22.60
N ASN A 16 15.15 18.13 22.48
CA ASN A 16 14.29 18.37 23.62
C ASN A 16 12.83 18.09 23.22
N PRO A 17 11.84 18.22 24.14
CA PRO A 17 10.44 17.98 23.81
C PRO A 17 9.84 18.86 22.71
N LYS A 18 10.54 19.91 22.28
CA LYS A 18 10.13 20.83 21.20
C LYS A 18 11.11 20.89 20.03
N VAL A 19 12.21 20.13 20.05
CA VAL A 19 13.23 20.14 18.98
C VAL A 19 13.70 18.72 18.71
N GLU A 20 13.63 18.31 17.45
CA GLU A 20 14.15 17.02 16.95
C GLU A 20 15.12 17.28 15.79
N PHE A 21 16.22 16.54 15.77
CA PHE A 21 17.19 16.54 14.68
C PHE A 21 16.92 15.36 13.74
N LYS A 22 17.01 15.63 12.44
CA LYS A 22 16.89 14.61 11.41
C LYS A 22 17.98 14.77 10.37
N ARG A 23 18.52 13.65 9.92
CA ARG A 23 19.49 13.59 8.84
C ARG A 23 18.86 14.00 7.50
N SER A 24 19.69 14.41 6.55
CA SER A 24 19.21 14.89 5.25
C SER A 24 18.40 13.84 4.46
N GLU A 25 18.67 12.56 4.71
CA GLU A 25 17.94 11.41 4.14
C GLU A 25 16.43 11.41 4.43
N TYR A 26 15.95 12.10 5.48
CA TYR A 26 14.53 12.11 5.81
C TYR A 26 13.66 12.80 4.77
N VAL A 27 14.25 13.72 3.99
CA VAL A 27 13.59 14.38 2.86
C VAL A 27 14.20 14.01 1.52
N LYS A 28 15.40 13.41 1.47
CA LYS A 28 15.95 12.84 0.22
C LYS A 28 15.39 11.44 -0.09
N GLY A 29 15.18 10.61 0.94
CA GLY A 29 14.75 9.22 0.80
C GLY A 29 13.26 8.98 1.06
N GLN A 30 12.90 7.74 1.37
CA GLN A 30 11.52 7.24 1.54
C GLN A 30 11.05 7.23 3.01
N LYS A 31 11.68 8.02 3.88
CA LYS A 31 11.31 8.09 5.32
C LYS A 31 10.07 8.96 5.57
N ASN A 32 9.13 9.00 4.62
CA ASN A 32 7.93 9.83 4.67
C ASN A 32 7.11 9.53 5.93
N CYS A 33 6.86 8.25 6.23
CA CYS A 33 6.14 7.88 7.45
C CYS A 33 6.89 8.17 8.74
N GLU A 34 8.22 8.09 8.77
CA GLU A 34 9.00 8.45 9.97
C GLU A 34 8.99 9.96 10.22
N LEU A 35 9.03 10.77 9.15
CA LEU A 35 8.87 12.21 9.23
C LEU A 35 7.43 12.56 9.68
N ALA A 36 6.41 11.96 9.05
CA ALA A 36 5.01 12.14 9.42
C ALA A 36 4.72 11.74 10.87
N LYS A 37 5.27 10.62 11.34
CA LYS A 37 5.22 10.18 12.74
C LYS A 37 5.79 11.24 13.68
N THR A 38 6.91 11.85 13.32
CA THR A 38 7.52 12.94 14.11
C THR A 38 6.62 14.17 14.12
N MET A 39 6.07 14.55 12.96
CA MET A 39 5.12 15.67 12.82
C MET A 39 3.87 15.44 13.68
N ALA A 40 3.21 14.28 13.56
CA ALA A 40 2.04 13.92 14.38
C ALA A 40 2.39 13.87 15.87
N GLY A 41 3.58 13.38 16.23
CA GLY A 41 4.05 13.39 17.62
C GLY A 41 4.14 14.79 18.22
N PHE A 42 4.63 15.77 17.44
CA PHE A 42 4.66 17.19 17.85
C PHE A 42 3.28 17.84 17.85
N ALA A 43 2.47 17.59 16.82
CA ALA A 43 1.12 18.11 16.70
C ALA A 43 0.23 17.65 17.86
N ASN A 44 0.30 16.37 18.21
CA ASN A 44 -0.36 15.79 19.39
C ASN A 44 0.34 16.13 20.70
N HIS A 45 1.32 17.04 20.72
CA HIS A 45 1.95 17.51 21.94
C HIS A 45 1.73 19.00 22.14
N LYS A 46 2.77 19.84 21.97
CA LYS A 46 2.75 21.29 22.18
C LYS A 46 3.41 22.01 21.00
N GLY A 47 3.32 21.39 19.82
CA GLY A 47 4.11 21.72 18.65
C GLY A 47 5.60 21.50 18.87
N GLY A 48 6.40 21.87 17.87
CA GLY A 48 7.85 21.78 17.93
C GLY A 48 8.50 22.00 16.57
N LYS A 49 9.83 21.86 16.52
CA LYS A 49 10.63 22.09 15.32
C LYS A 49 11.40 20.83 14.97
N ILE A 50 11.40 20.49 13.69
CA ILE A 50 12.25 19.44 13.13
C ILE A 50 13.35 20.14 12.34
N LEU A 51 14.61 19.94 12.76
CA LEU A 51 15.78 20.46 12.05
C LEU A 51 16.34 19.36 11.16
N ILE A 52 16.21 19.53 9.84
CA ILE A 52 16.69 18.54 8.88
C ILE A 52 18.07 18.96 8.33
N GLY A 53 18.99 18.00 8.28
CA GLY A 53 20.40 18.21 7.97
C GLY A 53 21.29 18.29 9.21
N VAL A 54 20.78 17.84 10.37
CA VAL A 54 21.52 17.75 11.63
C VAL A 54 21.47 16.31 12.12
N LYS A 55 22.62 15.75 12.51
CA LYS A 55 22.71 14.42 13.10
C LYS A 55 22.44 14.46 14.60
N ASP A 56 22.10 13.32 15.18
CA ASP A 56 21.83 13.17 16.61
C ASP A 56 23.03 13.58 17.50
N ASP A 57 24.27 13.49 16.97
CA ASP A 57 25.49 13.96 17.65
C ASP A 57 25.73 15.47 17.51
N ARG A 58 24.75 16.21 16.95
CA ARG A 58 24.75 17.65 16.61
C ARG A 58 25.68 18.02 15.46
N THR A 59 26.27 17.05 14.76
CA THR A 59 27.04 17.34 13.54
C THR A 59 26.11 17.87 12.45
N ILE A 60 26.48 19.01 11.87
CA ILE A 60 25.76 19.62 10.76
C ILE A 60 26.15 18.89 9.47
N GLU A 61 25.19 18.18 8.87
CA GLU A 61 25.35 17.54 7.57
C GLU A 61 25.07 18.54 6.44
N GLY A 62 23.99 19.32 6.60
CA GLY A 62 23.55 20.30 5.62
C GLY A 62 23.07 19.70 4.29
N PHE A 63 22.45 20.55 3.48
CA PHE A 63 22.10 20.26 2.10
C PHE A 63 22.94 21.13 1.17
N SER A 64 23.63 20.50 0.23
CA SER A 64 24.24 21.20 -0.90
C SER A 64 23.19 21.36 -2.00
N CYS A 65 22.36 22.39 -1.90
CA CYS A 65 21.24 22.61 -2.81
C CYS A 65 21.07 24.09 -3.19
N ASN A 66 20.55 24.33 -4.39
CA ASN A 66 20.17 25.66 -4.89
C ASN A 66 18.69 26.00 -4.58
N GLU A 67 18.25 27.23 -4.87
CA GLU A 67 16.87 27.67 -4.59
C GLU A 67 15.77 26.76 -5.20
N PRO A 68 15.86 26.32 -6.48
CA PRO A 68 14.92 25.35 -7.04
C PRO A 68 14.83 24.03 -6.25
N GLU A 69 15.95 23.51 -5.76
CA GLU A 69 15.98 22.29 -4.96
C GLU A 69 15.36 22.48 -3.58
N VAL A 70 15.57 23.64 -2.94
CA VAL A 70 14.93 23.97 -1.65
C VAL A 70 13.41 23.90 -1.78
N LYS A 71 12.84 24.46 -2.86
CA LYS A 71 11.40 24.39 -3.13
C LYS A 71 10.88 22.96 -3.29
N LYS A 72 11.65 22.08 -3.95
CA LYS A 72 11.27 20.65 -4.07
C LYS A 72 11.19 19.97 -2.70
N TYR A 73 12.11 20.26 -1.79
CA TYR A 73 12.07 19.71 -0.44
C TYR A 73 10.92 20.30 0.38
N GLU A 74 10.63 21.59 0.23
CA GLU A 74 9.46 22.24 0.82
C GLU A 74 8.15 21.57 0.37
N GLU A 75 7.96 21.43 -0.95
CA GLU A 75 6.79 20.76 -1.53
C GLU A 75 6.65 19.32 -1.00
N LYS A 76 7.76 18.57 -0.92
CA LYS A 76 7.75 17.21 -0.36
C LYS A 76 7.33 17.19 1.11
N VAL A 77 7.80 18.14 1.92
CA VAL A 77 7.39 18.24 3.34
C VAL A 77 5.89 18.50 3.45
N TYR A 78 5.35 19.41 2.63
CA TYR A 78 3.90 19.67 2.60
C TYR A 78 3.11 18.45 2.13
N GLN A 79 3.57 17.73 1.12
CA GLN A 79 2.94 16.49 0.67
C GLN A 79 2.93 15.41 1.76
N ILE A 80 4.02 15.25 2.52
CA ILE A 80 4.07 14.29 3.64
C ILE A 80 3.09 14.71 4.73
N ALA A 81 3.05 16.00 5.09
CA ALA A 81 2.12 16.50 6.10
C ALA A 81 0.65 16.38 5.68
N ALA A 82 0.37 16.49 4.37
CA ALA A 82 -0.99 16.39 3.81
C ALA A 82 -1.45 14.94 3.62
N HIS A 83 -0.60 14.06 3.09
CA HIS A 83 -0.99 12.70 2.70
C HIS A 83 -0.71 11.65 3.77
N ASN A 84 0.24 11.90 4.67
CA ASN A 84 0.62 10.92 5.70
C ASN A 84 0.13 11.29 7.10
N CYS A 85 -0.50 12.45 7.31
CA CYS A 85 -1.11 12.86 8.58
C CYS A 85 -2.61 13.11 8.42
N ASN A 86 -3.41 12.68 9.41
CA ASN A 86 -4.86 12.92 9.44
C ASN A 86 -5.32 13.38 10.84
N PRO A 87 -5.94 14.58 10.98
CA PRO A 87 -6.11 15.59 9.93
C PRO A 87 -4.77 16.08 9.38
N PRO A 88 -4.74 16.58 8.12
CA PRO A 88 -3.55 17.18 7.54
C PRO A 88 -2.94 18.24 8.46
N ILE A 89 -1.62 18.21 8.60
CA ILE A 89 -0.88 19.24 9.35
C ILE A 89 -0.48 20.32 8.34
N THR A 90 -0.58 21.59 8.75
CA THR A 90 -0.04 22.74 7.99
C THR A 90 1.26 23.20 8.65
N PRO A 91 2.42 22.58 8.34
CA PRO A 91 3.70 23.00 8.90
C PRO A 91 4.18 24.32 8.26
N GLU A 92 5.04 25.07 8.94
CA GLU A 92 5.80 26.15 8.31
C GLU A 92 7.19 25.64 7.92
N PHE A 93 7.55 25.77 6.64
CA PHE A 93 8.89 25.44 6.15
C PHE A 93 9.76 26.69 6.08
N SER A 94 11.00 26.59 6.55
CA SER A 94 12.03 27.60 6.30
C SER A 94 13.41 26.97 6.16
N SER A 95 14.36 27.73 5.63
CA SER A 95 15.73 27.26 5.43
C SER A 95 16.76 28.30 5.87
N VAL A 96 17.89 27.82 6.40
CA VAL A 96 18.99 28.67 6.88
C VAL A 96 20.31 28.15 6.32
N LYS A 97 21.08 29.04 5.69
CA LYS A 97 22.38 28.70 5.10
C LYS A 97 23.50 28.78 6.14
N LEU A 98 24.16 27.66 6.39
CA LEU A 98 25.39 27.56 7.18
C LEU A 98 26.59 27.31 6.25
N ASN A 99 27.79 27.16 6.83
CA ASN A 99 29.00 26.93 6.05
C ASN A 99 29.02 25.51 5.46
N GLU A 100 28.42 24.57 6.19
CA GLU A 100 28.31 23.14 5.89
C GLU A 100 27.20 22.83 4.88
N GLY A 101 26.25 23.77 4.68
CA GLY A 101 25.13 23.62 3.76
C GLY A 101 23.86 24.33 4.25
N MET A 102 22.76 24.12 3.55
CA MET A 102 21.43 24.58 3.97
C MET A 102 20.88 23.66 5.05
N ILE A 103 20.18 24.21 6.05
CA ILE A 103 19.43 23.45 7.06
C ILE A 103 17.96 23.79 6.90
N PHE A 104 17.10 22.77 6.90
CA PHE A 104 15.66 22.96 6.80
C PHE A 104 15.05 22.92 8.19
N ILE A 105 14.07 23.79 8.40
CA ILE A 105 13.36 23.95 9.66
C ILE A 105 11.89 23.77 9.35
N ILE A 106 11.29 22.74 9.95
CA ILE A 106 9.86 22.46 9.83
C ILE A 106 9.23 22.78 11.17
N ASP A 107 8.44 23.85 11.23
CA ASP A 107 7.67 24.24 12.42
C ASP A 107 6.33 23.53 12.41
N ILE A 108 6.07 22.74 13.46
CA ILE A 108 4.85 21.98 13.62
C ILE A 108 3.99 22.65 14.68
N PRO A 109 2.80 23.17 14.33
CA PRO A 109 1.88 23.72 15.33
C PRO A 109 1.33 22.62 16.25
N GLU A 110 0.95 22.99 17.48
CA GLU A 110 0.08 22.14 18.30
C GLU A 110 -1.27 22.00 17.60
N ASN A 111 -1.81 20.78 17.56
CA ASN A 111 -3.15 20.53 17.04
C ASN A 111 -4.10 20.23 18.20
N GLY A 112 -5.26 20.88 18.19
CA GLY A 112 -6.31 20.68 19.18
C GLY A 112 -7.01 19.33 19.01
N ASP A 113 -7.04 18.80 17.79
CA ASP A 113 -7.59 17.48 17.46
C ASP A 113 -6.48 16.42 17.36
N PRO A 114 -6.80 15.13 17.61
CA PRO A 114 -5.82 14.07 17.53
C PRO A 114 -5.40 13.82 16.08
N VAL A 115 -4.09 13.88 15.83
CA VAL A 115 -3.47 13.63 14.52
C VAL A 115 -2.86 12.23 14.47
N ARG A 116 -3.32 11.38 13.57
CA ARG A 116 -2.61 10.13 13.25
C ARG A 116 -1.61 10.36 12.13
N ALA A 117 -0.54 9.57 12.11
CA ALA A 117 0.35 9.45 10.97
C ALA A 117 0.46 7.99 10.52
N CYS A 118 0.37 7.73 9.21
CA CYS A 118 0.45 6.39 8.64
C CYS A 118 -0.35 5.33 9.44
N GLY A 119 -1.61 5.64 9.73
CA GLY A 119 -2.55 4.74 10.43
C GLY A 119 -2.49 4.73 11.96
N LYS A 120 -1.55 5.42 12.61
CA LYS A 120 -1.35 5.35 14.07
C LYS A 120 -1.25 6.72 14.75
N PHE A 121 -1.66 6.81 16.01
CA PHE A 121 -1.51 8.02 16.82
C PHE A 121 -0.17 8.02 17.54
N TYR A 122 0.54 9.14 17.49
CA TYR A 122 1.84 9.29 18.16
C TYR A 122 1.83 10.48 19.10
N ILE A 123 2.61 10.42 20.17
CA ILE A 123 2.82 11.55 21.08
C ILE A 123 4.29 11.72 21.39
N ARG A 124 4.71 12.98 21.49
CA ARG A 124 6.01 13.33 22.03
C ARG A 124 6.03 13.17 23.55
N HIS A 125 6.99 12.39 24.05
CA HIS A 125 7.26 12.23 25.48
C HIS A 125 8.76 12.40 25.72
N GLY A 126 9.17 13.53 26.29
CA GLY A 126 10.60 13.85 26.36
C GLY A 126 11.20 13.98 24.95
N ASN A 127 12.30 13.28 24.71
CA ASN A 127 13.00 13.27 23.41
C ASN A 127 12.60 12.09 22.52
N ILE A 128 11.53 11.38 22.86
CA ILE A 128 11.06 10.25 22.06
C ILE A 128 9.64 10.48 21.56
N THR A 129 9.36 9.94 20.38
CA THR A 129 8.02 9.87 19.80
C THR A 129 7.55 8.43 19.86
N ARG A 130 6.49 8.17 20.63
CA ARG A 130 5.91 6.83 20.81
C ARG A 130 4.45 6.80 20.40
N GLU A 131 3.96 5.60 20.14
CA GLU A 131 2.54 5.37 19.87
C GLU A 131 1.70 5.72 21.12
N LEU A 132 0.57 6.38 20.89
CA LEU A 132 -0.47 6.62 21.89
C LEU A 132 -1.31 5.36 22.02
N THR A 133 -1.52 4.92 23.26
CA THR A 133 -2.55 3.91 23.52
C THR A 133 -3.94 4.52 23.39
N HIS A 134 -4.94 3.68 23.13
CA HIS A 134 -6.34 4.12 23.06
C HIS A 134 -6.79 4.85 24.35
N GLU A 135 -6.37 4.35 25.51
CA GLU A 135 -6.71 4.96 26.80
C GLU A 135 -6.07 6.34 27.00
N GLU A 136 -4.81 6.51 26.57
CA GLU A 136 -4.14 7.82 26.60
C GLU A 136 -4.77 8.81 25.64
N LEU A 137 -5.20 8.34 24.46
CA LEU A 137 -5.92 9.16 23.49
C LEU A 137 -7.23 9.69 24.07
N GLN A 138 -8.06 8.81 24.66
CA GLN A 138 -9.32 9.20 25.30
C GLN A 138 -9.11 10.16 26.48
N ARG A 139 -8.10 9.90 27.33
CA ARG A 139 -7.77 10.77 28.46
C ARG A 139 -7.30 12.14 28.03
N LYS A 140 -6.49 12.21 26.97
CA LYS A 140 -5.93 13.46 26.46
C LYS A 140 -6.97 14.30 25.74
N TYR A 141 -7.84 13.66 24.97
CA TYR A 141 -8.90 14.31 24.20
C TYR A 141 -10.25 13.99 24.85
N THR A 142 -10.51 14.64 25.99
CA THR A 142 -11.66 14.39 26.89
C THR A 142 -13.04 14.64 26.26
N ASN A 143 -13.09 15.38 25.15
CA ASN A 143 -14.30 15.65 24.36
C ASN A 143 -14.39 14.77 23.10
N LEU A 144 -13.84 13.56 23.14
CA LEU A 144 -14.17 12.51 22.18
C LEU A 144 -15.58 11.91 22.40
N GLU A 145 -16.44 12.56 23.21
CA GLU A 145 -17.89 12.30 23.16
C GLU A 145 -18.39 12.65 21.75
N MET A 146 -18.66 11.60 20.97
CA MET A 146 -19.58 11.55 19.83
C MET A 146 -19.67 12.84 18.99
N LYS A 147 -18.54 13.41 18.59
CA LYS A 147 -18.47 14.06 17.27
C LYS A 147 -18.39 12.95 16.22
N GLU A 148 -19.48 12.18 16.14
CA GLU A 148 -19.94 11.54 14.91
C GLU A 148 -20.27 12.66 13.92
N THR A 149 -19.22 13.26 13.37
CA THR A 149 -19.18 14.13 12.19
C THR A 149 -17.78 14.72 12.20
N PHE A 150 -16.80 13.88 11.82
CA PHE A 150 -15.73 14.44 11.00
C PHE A 150 -16.49 15.01 9.80
N ASN A 151 -16.52 16.34 9.67
CA ASN A 151 -16.97 16.98 8.44
C ASN A 151 -15.92 16.62 7.37
N GLU A 152 -15.91 15.37 6.93
CA GLU A 152 -15.51 15.04 5.58
C GLU A 152 -16.48 15.81 4.68
N PRO A 153 -15.99 16.49 3.63
CA PRO A 153 -16.89 17.10 2.67
C PRO A 153 -17.90 16.03 2.25
N PRO A 154 -19.21 16.33 2.22
CA PRO A 154 -20.18 15.35 1.78
C PRO A 154 -19.71 14.79 0.44
N ILE A 155 -19.72 13.45 0.29
CA ILE A 155 -19.35 12.74 -0.96
C ILE A 155 -20.01 13.40 -2.20
N ASN A 156 -21.14 14.08 -2.00
CA ASN A 156 -21.87 14.86 -3.00
C ASN A 156 -21.14 16.10 -3.56
N SER A 157 -19.92 16.45 -3.16
CA SER A 157 -19.15 17.54 -3.78
C SER A 157 -17.89 17.09 -4.54
N VAL A 158 -17.58 15.80 -4.58
CA VAL A 158 -16.54 15.28 -5.48
C VAL A 158 -17.25 14.73 -6.70
N ASP A 159 -16.90 15.23 -7.88
CA ASP A 159 -17.39 14.66 -9.14
C ASP A 159 -17.06 13.16 -9.15
N LYS A 160 -18.06 12.29 -9.39
CA LYS A 160 -17.83 10.85 -9.52
C LYS A 160 -16.69 10.63 -10.50
N LEU A 161 -15.67 9.87 -10.09
CA LEU A 161 -14.59 9.54 -11.00
C LEU A 161 -15.17 8.81 -12.22
N SER A 162 -14.74 9.18 -13.41
CA SER A 162 -15.06 8.40 -14.61
C SER A 162 -14.15 7.18 -14.70
N GLU A 163 -14.58 6.12 -15.40
CA GLU A 163 -13.74 4.94 -15.67
C GLU A 163 -12.39 5.32 -16.34
N GLU A 164 -12.36 6.43 -17.09
CA GLU A 164 -11.17 6.96 -17.76
C GLU A 164 -10.16 7.59 -16.79
N GLN A 165 -10.54 7.85 -15.53
CA GLN A 165 -9.67 8.42 -14.50
C GLN A 165 -9.00 7.36 -13.62
N PHE A 166 -9.31 6.08 -13.83
CA PHE A 166 -8.61 5.00 -13.17
C PHE A 166 -7.14 4.97 -13.59
N GLU A 167 -6.26 4.78 -12.59
CA GLU A 167 -4.84 4.63 -12.86
C GLU A 167 -4.61 3.39 -13.74
N VAL A 168 -3.95 3.56 -14.88
CA VAL A 168 -3.47 2.44 -15.72
C VAL A 168 -2.05 2.12 -15.29
N CYS A 169 -1.76 0.84 -15.06
CA CYS A 169 -0.38 0.39 -14.83
C CYS A 169 0.12 -0.42 -16.02
N ASP A 170 0.64 0.25 -17.04
CA ASP A 170 1.21 -0.44 -18.19
C ASP A 170 2.41 -1.30 -17.76
N ILE A 171 2.33 -2.62 -17.90
CA ILE A 171 3.46 -3.51 -17.62
C ILE A 171 4.23 -3.67 -18.93
N ILE A 172 5.47 -3.17 -18.99
CA ILE A 172 6.33 -3.38 -20.16
C ILE A 172 7.12 -4.67 -20.00
N HIS A 173 6.90 -5.66 -20.86
CA HIS A 173 7.66 -6.91 -20.89
C HIS A 173 8.19 -7.15 -22.30
N GLU A 174 9.51 -7.32 -22.43
CA GLU A 174 10.20 -7.51 -23.72
C GLU A 174 9.84 -6.43 -24.77
N GLY A 175 9.66 -5.19 -24.32
CA GLY A 175 9.30 -4.05 -25.19
C GLY A 175 7.83 -4.01 -25.62
N LYS A 176 6.95 -4.86 -25.07
CA LYS A 176 5.51 -4.83 -25.28
C LYS A 176 4.78 -4.44 -24.01
N VAL A 177 3.72 -3.64 -24.15
CA VAL A 177 2.79 -3.38 -23.05
C VAL A 177 1.86 -4.57 -22.92
N ILE A 178 1.78 -5.13 -21.71
CA ILE A 178 0.89 -6.23 -21.35
C ILE A 178 0.08 -5.85 -20.11
N PRO A 179 -1.16 -6.34 -19.94
CA PRO A 179 -2.00 -6.03 -18.77
C PRO A 179 -1.63 -6.86 -17.53
N TYR A 180 -0.92 -7.97 -17.70
CA TYR A 180 -0.51 -8.88 -16.63
C TYR A 180 0.68 -9.73 -17.06
N ILE A 181 1.41 -10.26 -16.09
CA ILE A 181 2.50 -11.20 -16.28
C ILE A 181 1.98 -12.63 -16.06
N GLU A 182 2.29 -13.54 -16.98
CA GLU A 182 1.89 -14.96 -16.94
C GLU A 182 2.99 -15.85 -16.32
N PHE A 183 2.58 -16.75 -15.43
CA PHE A 183 3.42 -17.72 -14.71
C PHE A 183 2.79 -19.11 -14.65
N GLU A 184 3.63 -20.13 -14.44
CA GLU A 184 3.14 -21.45 -14.04
C GLU A 184 2.77 -21.44 -12.57
N ALA A 185 1.65 -22.10 -12.26
CA ALA A 185 1.12 -22.23 -10.92
C ALA A 185 0.83 -23.69 -10.58
N THR A 186 0.64 -23.98 -9.31
CA THR A 186 0.00 -25.23 -8.88
C THR A 186 -1.41 -25.34 -9.46
N GLU A 187 -1.90 -26.56 -9.72
CA GLU A 187 -3.22 -26.79 -10.33
C GLU A 187 -4.43 -26.34 -9.46
N HIS A 188 -4.19 -25.87 -8.24
CA HIS A 188 -5.24 -25.40 -7.35
C HIS A 188 -5.68 -23.97 -7.71
N SER A 189 -7.00 -23.73 -7.67
CA SER A 189 -7.61 -22.40 -7.86
C SER A 189 -7.33 -21.52 -6.65
N GLU A 190 -6.11 -21.00 -6.58
CA GLU A 190 -5.63 -20.18 -5.46
C GLU A 190 -5.00 -18.91 -6.01
N CYS A 191 -5.32 -17.78 -5.40
CA CYS A 191 -4.78 -16.48 -5.79
C CYS A 191 -3.55 -16.13 -4.96
N VAL A 192 -2.46 -15.74 -5.62
CA VAL A 192 -1.27 -15.19 -4.93
C VAL A 192 -0.96 -13.81 -5.47
N LEU A 193 -1.05 -12.82 -4.60
CA LEU A 193 -0.89 -11.40 -4.90
C LEU A 193 0.48 -10.95 -4.40
N TYR A 194 1.30 -10.38 -5.28
CA TYR A 194 2.63 -9.90 -4.94
C TYR A 194 2.60 -8.40 -4.64
N SER A 195 2.56 -8.04 -3.36
CA SER A 195 2.40 -6.65 -2.92
C SER A 195 3.00 -6.41 -1.54
N LYS A 196 3.63 -5.24 -1.39
CA LYS A 196 4.15 -4.74 -0.12
C LYS A 196 3.05 -3.96 0.58
N ILE A 197 2.27 -4.64 1.42
CA ILE A 197 1.26 -3.95 2.24
C ILE A 197 1.96 -3.16 3.36
N TYR A 198 1.59 -1.89 3.53
CA TYR A 198 2.15 -1.01 4.56
C TYR A 198 1.84 -1.53 5.96
N ASN A 199 0.64 -2.06 6.16
CA ASN A 199 0.24 -2.70 7.42
C ASN A 199 0.47 -4.21 7.37
N ASN A 200 1.73 -4.64 7.36
CA ASN A 200 2.10 -6.05 7.15
C ASN A 200 2.16 -6.91 8.43
N TYR A 201 1.50 -6.50 9.52
CA TYR A 201 1.48 -7.29 10.76
C TYR A 201 0.14 -7.20 11.47
N PHE A 202 -0.84 -7.93 10.95
CA PHE A 202 -2.14 -8.11 11.58
C PHE A 202 -2.03 -9.18 12.69
N GLU A 203 -1.59 -8.82 13.90
CA GLU A 203 -1.68 -9.73 15.06
C GLU A 203 -3.14 -10.05 15.40
N LYS A 204 -4.01 -9.09 15.12
CA LYS A 204 -5.46 -9.19 15.16
C LYS A 204 -6.01 -8.51 13.91
N ALA A 205 -7.02 -9.11 13.29
CA ALA A 205 -7.69 -8.53 12.14
C ALA A 205 -9.21 -8.63 12.28
N TYR A 206 -9.89 -7.70 11.64
CA TYR A 206 -11.33 -7.70 11.47
C TYR A 206 -11.64 -7.56 10.00
N TYR A 207 -12.74 -8.12 9.53
CA TYR A 207 -13.16 -7.91 8.15
C TYR A 207 -14.66 -7.73 8.06
N VAL A 208 -15.05 -7.05 6.99
CA VAL A 208 -16.44 -6.86 6.60
C VAL A 208 -16.52 -7.09 5.09
N GLU A 209 -17.55 -7.77 4.62
CA GLU A 209 -17.72 -8.04 3.20
C GLU A 209 -19.20 -8.11 2.80
N ALA A 210 -19.43 -8.04 1.49
CA ALA A 210 -20.70 -8.30 0.88
C ALA A 210 -20.52 -9.32 -0.26
N SER A 211 -21.43 -10.29 -0.31
CA SER A 211 -21.46 -11.36 -1.32
C SER A 211 -22.54 -11.10 -2.38
N PHE A 212 -22.22 -11.38 -3.64
CA PHE A 212 -23.06 -11.13 -4.81
C PHE A 212 -23.07 -12.37 -5.70
N ASN A 213 -24.19 -12.56 -6.40
CA ASN A 213 -24.32 -13.57 -7.44
C ASN A 213 -24.40 -12.89 -8.81
N ASP A 214 -23.88 -13.55 -9.83
CA ASP A 214 -24.03 -13.17 -11.25
C ASP A 214 -23.62 -11.71 -11.56
N VAL A 215 -22.49 -11.24 -11.01
CA VAL A 215 -22.03 -9.85 -11.20
C VAL A 215 -21.48 -9.67 -12.60
N THR A 216 -22.02 -8.71 -13.36
CA THR A 216 -21.49 -8.36 -14.70
C THR A 216 -20.20 -7.55 -14.59
N ILE A 217 -19.42 -7.51 -15.67
CA ILE A 217 -18.21 -6.65 -15.73
C ILE A 217 -18.56 -5.16 -15.55
N ASP A 218 -19.69 -4.70 -16.09
CA ASP A 218 -20.14 -3.32 -15.89
C ASP A 218 -20.44 -3.04 -14.41
N LYS A 219 -21.03 -4.01 -13.70
CA LYS A 219 -21.27 -3.86 -12.26
C LYS A 219 -19.97 -3.87 -11.45
N LEU A 220 -18.98 -4.69 -11.82
CA LEU A 220 -17.64 -4.63 -11.23
C LEU A 220 -17.01 -3.24 -11.43
N LYS A 221 -17.10 -2.68 -12.64
CA LYS A 221 -16.59 -1.33 -12.93
C LYS A 221 -17.28 -0.28 -12.05
N GLU A 222 -18.61 -0.32 -11.92
CA GLU A 222 -19.33 0.56 -10.99
C GLU A 222 -18.80 0.45 -9.55
N ILE A 223 -18.56 -0.77 -9.05
CA ILE A 223 -18.03 -0.99 -7.70
C ILE A 223 -16.63 -0.37 -7.55
N LEU A 224 -15.75 -0.58 -8.53
CA LEU A 224 -14.42 0.02 -8.54
C LEU A 224 -14.50 1.56 -8.60
N VAL A 225 -15.39 2.12 -9.42
CA VAL A 225 -15.60 3.58 -9.51
C VAL A 225 -16.05 4.12 -8.15
N THR A 226 -17.03 3.46 -7.53
CA THR A 226 -17.50 3.83 -6.20
C THR A 226 -16.38 3.75 -5.18
N TYR A 227 -15.56 2.70 -5.18
CA TYR A 227 -14.42 2.56 -4.27
C TYR A 227 -13.44 3.72 -4.43
N TYR A 228 -12.91 3.97 -5.62
CA TYR A 228 -11.94 5.05 -5.84
C TYR A 228 -12.54 6.45 -5.62
N THR A 229 -13.85 6.63 -5.86
CA THR A 229 -14.53 7.90 -5.57
C THR A 229 -14.71 8.11 -4.07
N THR A 230 -15.21 7.09 -3.35
CA THR A 230 -15.42 7.17 -1.91
C THR A 230 -14.11 7.41 -1.17
N PHE A 231 -13.02 6.78 -1.60
CA PHE A 231 -11.72 6.87 -0.95
C PHE A 231 -10.73 7.80 -1.67
N VAL A 232 -11.21 8.73 -2.50
CA VAL A 232 -10.36 9.64 -3.32
C VAL A 232 -9.33 10.44 -2.52
N ASN A 233 -9.64 10.77 -1.26
CA ASN A 233 -8.74 11.52 -0.37
C ASN A 233 -7.76 10.62 0.40
N TYR A 234 -7.82 9.31 0.19
CA TYR A 234 -6.91 8.34 0.79
C TYR A 234 -5.78 8.04 -0.18
N SER A 235 -4.60 7.75 0.38
CA SER A 235 -3.49 7.27 -0.44
C SER A 235 -3.75 5.83 -0.84
N HIS A 236 -3.91 5.58 -2.13
CA HIS A 236 -3.99 4.24 -2.72
C HIS A 236 -2.59 3.73 -2.99
N TYR A 237 -2.18 2.70 -2.27
CA TYR A 237 -0.79 2.29 -2.23
C TYR A 237 -0.46 1.16 -3.19
N ASN A 238 -1.36 0.19 -3.38
CA ASN A 238 -0.99 -1.08 -4.00
C ASN A 238 -2.17 -1.81 -4.64
N SER A 239 -2.64 -1.35 -5.80
CA SER A 239 -3.62 -2.09 -6.58
C SER A 239 -2.95 -3.26 -7.33
N VAL A 240 -3.21 -4.49 -6.89
CA VAL A 240 -2.68 -5.72 -7.50
C VAL A 240 -3.80 -6.73 -7.66
N PHE A 241 -3.75 -7.52 -8.72
CA PHE A 241 -4.64 -8.64 -8.92
C PHE A 241 -3.90 -9.90 -9.29
N ASN A 242 -4.57 -11.02 -9.05
CA ASN A 242 -4.20 -12.30 -9.59
C ASN A 242 -5.43 -13.05 -10.11
N ILE A 243 -5.30 -13.62 -11.30
CA ILE A 243 -6.23 -14.61 -11.85
C ILE A 243 -5.47 -15.93 -11.94
N SER A 244 -6.06 -17.02 -11.46
CA SER A 244 -5.44 -18.35 -11.42
C SER A 244 -6.39 -19.38 -12.02
N ALA A 245 -5.91 -20.19 -12.96
CA ALA A 245 -6.69 -21.27 -13.56
C ALA A 245 -5.80 -22.38 -14.11
N SER A 246 -6.12 -23.63 -13.74
CA SER A 246 -5.59 -24.86 -14.34
C SER A 246 -4.07 -24.85 -14.60
N GLY A 247 -3.28 -24.45 -13.58
CA GLY A 247 -1.82 -24.46 -13.62
C GLY A 247 -1.16 -23.23 -14.27
N LEU A 248 -1.95 -22.23 -14.67
CA LEU A 248 -1.46 -20.90 -15.03
C LEU A 248 -1.99 -19.85 -14.06
N SER A 249 -1.21 -18.77 -13.93
CA SER A 249 -1.52 -17.63 -13.09
C SER A 249 -1.11 -16.34 -13.78
N TRP A 250 -1.95 -15.33 -13.68
CA TRP A 250 -1.78 -14.02 -14.31
C TRP A 250 -1.84 -12.95 -13.22
N VAL A 251 -0.72 -12.27 -12.99
CA VAL A 251 -0.60 -11.21 -11.98
C VAL A 251 -0.45 -9.89 -12.69
N GLY A 252 -1.25 -8.90 -12.30
CA GLY A 252 -1.12 -7.55 -12.81
C GLY A 252 -1.45 -6.51 -11.77
N TYR A 253 -1.42 -5.26 -12.19
CA TYR A 253 -1.56 -4.09 -11.32
C TYR A 253 -2.57 -3.14 -11.92
N SER A 254 -3.23 -2.37 -11.05
CA SER A 254 -4.29 -1.42 -11.41
C SER A 254 -5.67 -2.03 -11.73
N PRO A 255 -6.75 -1.29 -11.44
CA PRO A 255 -8.13 -1.75 -11.65
C PRO A 255 -8.48 -1.93 -13.13
N ASN A 256 -7.95 -1.08 -14.02
CA ASN A 256 -8.20 -1.17 -15.46
C ASN A 256 -7.66 -2.48 -16.05
N ASN A 257 -6.41 -2.81 -15.72
CA ASN A 257 -5.82 -4.07 -16.15
C ASN A 257 -6.52 -5.28 -15.54
N PHE A 258 -7.05 -5.18 -14.32
CA PHE A 258 -7.84 -6.26 -13.74
C PHE A 258 -9.11 -6.53 -14.55
N VAL A 259 -9.83 -5.48 -14.94
CA VAL A 259 -11.03 -5.59 -15.78
C VAL A 259 -10.68 -6.12 -17.17
N GLU A 260 -9.65 -5.56 -17.82
CA GLU A 260 -9.16 -6.03 -19.12
C GLU A 260 -8.73 -7.50 -19.05
N ALA A 261 -8.03 -7.87 -17.97
CA ALA A 261 -7.64 -9.25 -17.72
C ALA A 261 -8.89 -10.09 -17.68
N LEU A 262 -9.86 -9.86 -16.80
CA LEU A 262 -11.10 -10.65 -16.74
C LEU A 262 -11.76 -10.83 -18.13
N GLN A 263 -11.95 -9.74 -18.88
CA GLN A 263 -12.58 -9.74 -20.20
C GLN A 263 -11.83 -10.58 -21.25
N ASN A 264 -10.50 -10.67 -21.17
CA ASN A 264 -9.64 -11.45 -22.06
C ASN A 264 -9.64 -12.97 -21.78
N GLN A 265 -10.72 -13.53 -21.21
CA GLN A 265 -10.81 -14.93 -20.76
C GLN A 265 -10.50 -15.95 -21.87
N ASN A 266 -11.04 -15.74 -23.07
CA ASN A 266 -10.79 -16.64 -24.21
C ASN A 266 -9.30 -16.75 -24.54
N PHE A 267 -8.57 -15.63 -24.45
CA PHE A 267 -7.13 -15.62 -24.69
C PHE A 267 -6.39 -16.42 -23.63
N ARG A 268 -6.69 -16.20 -22.34
CA ARG A 268 -6.12 -17.01 -21.24
C ARG A 268 -6.38 -18.51 -21.39
N TYR A 269 -7.61 -18.88 -21.74
CA TYR A 269 -7.97 -20.28 -21.94
C TYR A 269 -7.23 -20.89 -23.13
N SER A 270 -6.97 -20.10 -24.18
CA SER A 270 -6.14 -20.55 -25.30
C SER A 270 -4.69 -20.82 -24.89
N GLN A 271 -4.12 -20.06 -23.94
CA GLN A 271 -2.77 -20.30 -23.42
C GLN A 271 -2.72 -21.58 -22.58
N ILE A 272 -3.74 -21.83 -21.73
CA ILE A 272 -3.86 -23.08 -20.98
C ILE A 272 -3.89 -24.27 -21.95
N LYS A 273 -4.78 -24.24 -22.95
CA LYS A 273 -4.94 -25.35 -23.91
C LYS A 273 -3.68 -25.58 -24.74
N LYS A 274 -3.02 -24.50 -25.17
CA LYS A 274 -1.73 -24.58 -25.88
C LYS A 274 -0.66 -25.28 -25.04
N LYS A 275 -0.67 -25.09 -23.72
CA LYS A 275 0.35 -25.63 -22.82
C LYS A 275 0.04 -27.05 -22.31
N PHE A 276 -1.20 -27.31 -21.95
CA PHE A 276 -1.62 -28.54 -21.27
C PHE A 276 -2.54 -29.43 -22.10
N GLY A 277 -2.91 -29.02 -23.31
CA GLY A 277 -3.77 -29.76 -24.24
C GLY A 277 -5.24 -29.31 -24.22
N ASP A 278 -5.96 -29.63 -25.30
CA ASP A 278 -7.35 -29.18 -25.51
C ASP A 278 -8.37 -29.82 -24.56
N GLU A 279 -8.03 -30.94 -23.93
CA GLU A 279 -8.91 -31.71 -23.03
C GLU A 279 -9.00 -31.11 -21.61
N VAL A 280 -8.18 -30.10 -21.29
CA VAL A 280 -8.15 -29.49 -19.96
C VAL A 280 -9.46 -28.75 -19.68
N TYR A 281 -10.08 -29.11 -18.56
CA TYR A 281 -11.29 -28.46 -18.05
C TYR A 281 -10.95 -27.22 -17.22
N ILE A 282 -11.50 -26.06 -17.60
CA ILE A 282 -11.08 -24.74 -17.04
C ILE A 282 -12.25 -24.02 -16.33
N HIS A 283 -13.47 -24.11 -16.85
CA HIS A 283 -14.59 -23.22 -16.52
C HIS A 283 -15.00 -23.10 -15.04
N HIS A 284 -14.76 -24.09 -14.19
CA HIS A 284 -15.07 -24.01 -12.74
C HIS A 284 -13.83 -24.01 -11.86
N ARG A 285 -12.68 -23.66 -12.43
CA ARG A 285 -11.38 -23.66 -11.74
C ARG A 285 -10.65 -22.32 -11.87
N GLU A 286 -11.30 -21.30 -12.43
CA GLU A 286 -10.75 -19.95 -12.49
C GLU A 286 -11.10 -19.19 -11.21
N ALA A 287 -10.09 -18.58 -10.61
CA ALA A 287 -10.16 -17.80 -9.38
C ALA A 287 -9.55 -16.43 -9.65
N ALA A 288 -10.26 -15.35 -9.34
CA ALA A 288 -9.76 -13.99 -9.48
C ALA A 288 -9.83 -13.26 -8.14
N CYS A 289 -8.73 -12.60 -7.78
CA CYS A 289 -8.66 -11.73 -6.61
C CYS A 289 -7.97 -10.43 -6.98
N PHE A 290 -8.52 -9.32 -6.50
CA PHE A 290 -7.96 -7.98 -6.60
C PHE A 290 -7.86 -7.42 -5.19
N ILE A 291 -6.79 -6.69 -4.90
CA ILE A 291 -6.67 -5.94 -3.66
C ILE A 291 -6.20 -4.53 -3.97
N ASP A 292 -6.49 -3.63 -3.04
CA ASP A 292 -5.83 -2.34 -2.90
C ASP A 292 -5.66 -2.02 -1.42
N GLU A 293 -4.75 -1.10 -1.08
CA GLU A 293 -4.52 -0.70 0.30
C GLU A 293 -4.70 0.81 0.45
N ILE A 294 -5.54 1.19 1.42
CA ILE A 294 -5.83 2.57 1.81
C ILE A 294 -5.60 2.73 3.31
N ASP A 295 -4.69 3.61 3.71
CA ASP A 295 -4.41 3.91 5.13
C ASP A 295 -4.20 2.67 6.03
N GLY A 296 -3.60 1.60 5.50
CA GLY A 296 -3.38 0.34 6.22
C GLY A 296 -4.60 -0.57 6.35
N THR A 297 -5.69 -0.25 5.63
CA THR A 297 -6.85 -1.11 5.38
C THR A 297 -6.73 -1.75 4.02
N ILE A 298 -6.96 -3.06 3.92
CA ILE A 298 -6.93 -3.77 2.65
C ILE A 298 -8.35 -3.85 2.11
N PHE A 299 -8.60 -3.22 0.97
CA PHE A 299 -9.77 -3.49 0.15
C PHE A 299 -9.51 -4.74 -0.69
N TYR A 300 -10.51 -5.61 -0.82
CA TYR A 300 -10.38 -6.79 -1.68
C TYR A 300 -11.66 -7.07 -2.46
N ILE A 301 -11.47 -7.63 -3.65
CA ILE A 301 -12.49 -8.25 -4.47
C ILE A 301 -12.06 -9.69 -4.71
N HIS A 302 -13.02 -10.58 -4.66
CA HIS A 302 -12.86 -12.00 -4.92
C HIS A 302 -13.96 -12.43 -5.87
N ALA A 303 -13.65 -13.18 -6.92
CA ALA A 303 -14.61 -13.52 -7.95
C ALA A 303 -14.20 -14.76 -8.74
N GLN A 304 -15.14 -15.62 -9.08
CA GLN A 304 -14.95 -16.69 -10.04
C GLN A 304 -15.48 -16.24 -11.40
N PRO A 305 -14.61 -15.99 -12.40
CA PRO A 305 -15.07 -15.60 -13.72
C PRO A 305 -15.82 -16.76 -14.39
N ASN A 306 -17.04 -16.49 -14.84
CA ASN A 306 -17.90 -17.47 -15.49
C ASN A 306 -18.45 -16.90 -16.79
N LYS A 307 -18.35 -17.68 -17.87
CA LYS A 307 -18.97 -17.35 -19.14
C LYS A 307 -19.99 -18.41 -19.46
N SER A 308 -21.26 -18.07 -19.27
CA SER A 308 -22.39 -18.95 -19.57
C SER A 308 -22.38 -19.34 -21.05
N SER A 309 -22.71 -20.59 -21.36
CA SER A 309 -22.83 -21.06 -22.74
C SER A 309 -23.96 -20.39 -23.53
N ASN A 310 -24.92 -19.77 -22.82
CA ASN A 310 -26.16 -19.24 -23.40
C ASN A 310 -26.16 -17.71 -23.57
N VAL A 311 -25.23 -17.01 -22.93
CA VAL A 311 -25.10 -15.55 -22.96
C VAL A 311 -23.63 -15.24 -23.25
N ASN A 312 -23.35 -14.47 -24.30
CA ASN A 312 -21.98 -14.11 -24.69
C ASN A 312 -21.28 -13.16 -23.71
N GLU A 313 -21.89 -12.91 -22.55
CA GLU A 313 -21.48 -11.97 -21.53
C GLU A 313 -20.73 -12.71 -20.41
N LEU A 314 -19.62 -12.12 -19.96
CA LEU A 314 -18.85 -12.62 -18.83
C LEU A 314 -19.51 -12.16 -17.52
N THR A 315 -19.83 -13.10 -16.65
CA THR A 315 -20.29 -12.84 -15.28
C THR A 315 -19.22 -13.28 -14.28
N LEU A 316 -19.38 -12.83 -13.04
CA LEU A 316 -18.53 -13.15 -11.91
C LEU A 316 -19.41 -13.82 -10.85
N ASP A 317 -19.18 -15.11 -10.66
CA ASP A 317 -19.82 -15.92 -9.62
C ASP A 317 -19.00 -15.82 -8.32
N TYR A 318 -19.60 -16.19 -7.19
CA TYR A 318 -18.94 -16.14 -5.89
C TYR A 318 -18.21 -14.81 -5.65
N PHE A 319 -18.89 -13.71 -6.00
CA PHE A 319 -18.30 -12.38 -5.98
C PHE A 319 -18.40 -11.82 -4.55
N ASN A 320 -17.25 -11.60 -3.92
CA ASN A 320 -17.14 -10.95 -2.62
C ASN A 320 -16.39 -9.63 -2.79
N VAL A 321 -16.86 -8.59 -2.11
CA VAL A 321 -16.14 -7.31 -1.96
C VAL A 321 -16.10 -6.93 -0.50
N GLY A 322 -14.94 -6.56 0.01
CA GLY A 322 -14.77 -6.32 1.43
C GLY A 322 -13.53 -5.54 1.80
N PHE A 323 -13.41 -5.32 3.11
CA PHE A 323 -12.29 -4.63 3.74
C PHE A 323 -11.73 -5.47 4.89
N ILE A 324 -10.42 -5.41 5.07
CA ILE A 324 -9.70 -6.01 6.18
C ILE A 324 -9.02 -4.90 6.98
N PHE A 325 -9.24 -4.90 8.28
CA PHE A 325 -8.77 -3.90 9.22
C PHE A 325 -7.87 -4.52 10.28
N SER A 326 -6.86 -3.79 10.72
CA SER A 326 -6.04 -4.19 11.88
C SER A 326 -6.73 -3.92 13.22
N ASN A 327 -7.80 -3.13 13.20
CA ASN A 327 -8.60 -2.75 14.36
C ASN A 327 -10.07 -2.63 13.95
N ILE A 328 -10.99 -2.63 14.92
CA ILE A 328 -12.42 -2.42 14.65
C ILE A 328 -12.58 -1.09 13.90
N PRO A 329 -13.21 -1.07 12.71
CA PRO A 329 -13.43 0.16 11.96
C PRO A 329 -14.49 1.00 12.66
N PHE A 330 -14.17 2.27 12.94
CA PHE A 330 -15.12 3.25 13.49
C PHE A 330 -15.56 4.29 12.45
N ASN A 331 -14.97 4.28 11.25
CA ASN A 331 -15.29 5.27 10.21
C ASN A 331 -16.56 4.85 9.45
N GLN A 332 -17.52 5.78 9.33
CA GLN A 332 -18.76 5.59 8.59
C GLN A 332 -18.54 5.48 7.07
N ILE A 333 -17.40 5.94 6.54
CA ILE A 333 -17.06 5.91 5.11
C ILE A 333 -17.18 4.51 4.48
N TYR A 334 -16.85 3.45 5.23
CA TYR A 334 -16.99 2.07 4.74
C TYR A 334 -18.46 1.69 4.59
N ASN A 335 -19.33 2.13 5.52
CA ASN A 335 -20.77 1.95 5.40
C ASN A 335 -21.35 2.76 4.24
N GLU A 336 -20.81 3.97 3.98
CA GLU A 336 -21.20 4.78 2.83
C GLU A 336 -20.83 4.11 1.50
N PHE A 337 -19.63 3.51 1.42
CA PHE A 337 -19.24 2.68 0.27
C PHE A 337 -20.26 1.57 0.01
N PHE A 338 -20.57 0.74 1.03
CA PHE A 338 -21.53 -0.35 0.87
C PHE A 338 -22.94 0.15 0.49
N LYS A 339 -23.37 1.26 1.07
CA LYS A 339 -24.65 1.90 0.76
C LYS A 339 -24.70 2.38 -0.70
N GLU A 340 -23.63 2.98 -1.22
CA GLU A 340 -23.57 3.51 -2.58
C GLU A 340 -23.55 2.40 -3.63
N ILE A 341 -22.82 1.29 -3.37
CA ILE A 341 -22.90 0.11 -4.24
C ILE A 341 -24.27 -0.60 -4.14
N LYS A 342 -25.12 -0.20 -3.18
CA LYS A 342 -26.47 -0.70 -2.84
C LYS A 342 -26.49 -2.07 -2.16
N TYR A 343 -25.57 -2.28 -1.22
CA TYR A 343 -25.42 -3.52 -0.49
C TYR A 343 -25.41 -3.33 1.01
N VAL A 344 -25.83 -4.41 1.69
CA VAL A 344 -25.73 -4.53 3.14
C VAL A 344 -24.59 -5.51 3.39
N PRO A 345 -23.48 -5.06 4.00
CA PRO A 345 -22.42 -5.97 4.35
C PRO A 345 -22.87 -6.94 5.43
N GLU A 346 -22.18 -8.08 5.53
CA GLU A 346 -22.29 -8.98 6.67
C GLU A 346 -21.82 -8.30 7.97
N SER A 347 -22.03 -8.96 9.11
CA SER A 347 -21.49 -8.49 10.38
C SER A 347 -19.98 -8.32 10.30
N LEU A 348 -19.45 -7.35 11.05
CA LEU A 348 -18.02 -7.27 11.26
C LEU A 348 -17.54 -8.56 11.96
N GLU A 349 -16.66 -9.28 11.30
CA GLU A 349 -16.10 -10.53 11.80
C GLU A 349 -14.68 -10.30 12.33
N GLU A 350 -14.32 -11.06 13.37
CA GLU A 350 -12.96 -11.10 13.91
C GLU A 350 -12.23 -12.31 13.33
N VAL A 351 -11.02 -12.07 12.80
CA VAL A 351 -10.16 -13.16 12.34
C VAL A 351 -9.57 -13.88 13.55
N ASN A 352 -9.76 -15.19 13.61
CA ASN A 352 -9.17 -16.03 14.65
C ASN A 352 -7.64 -16.12 14.47
N GLY A 353 -6.90 -15.36 15.26
CA GLY A 353 -5.44 -15.31 15.24
C GLY A 353 -4.87 -14.26 14.29
N GLY A 354 -3.55 -14.24 14.16
CA GLY A 354 -2.87 -13.29 13.28
C GLY A 354 -3.09 -13.61 11.81
N LEU A 355 -3.51 -12.62 11.03
CA LEU A 355 -3.76 -12.77 9.58
C LEU A 355 -2.45 -12.87 8.79
N THR A 356 -1.38 -12.29 9.32
CA THR A 356 -0.04 -12.31 8.69
C THR A 356 0.90 -13.25 9.42
N GLN A 357 1.52 -14.15 8.67
CA GLN A 357 2.58 -15.03 9.15
C GLN A 357 3.90 -14.70 8.45
N THR A 358 5.01 -14.69 9.21
CA THR A 358 6.35 -14.48 8.65
C THR A 358 7.11 -15.80 8.60
N PHE A 359 7.61 -16.16 7.43
CA PHE A 359 8.41 -17.36 7.22
C PHE A 359 9.85 -16.97 6.87
N PRO A 360 10.84 -17.38 7.66
CA PRO A 360 12.24 -17.18 7.31
C PRO A 360 12.60 -18.03 6.10
N LEU A 361 13.35 -17.45 5.17
CA LEU A 361 13.91 -18.09 3.99
C LEU A 361 15.43 -18.18 4.18
N LYS A 362 16.04 -19.33 3.84
CA LYS A 362 17.50 -19.51 3.96
C LYS A 362 18.21 -18.77 2.82
N ASN A 363 18.32 -17.45 2.92
CA ASN A 363 19.00 -16.54 1.98
C ASN A 363 19.02 -17.10 0.56
N ILE A 364 17.84 -17.11 -0.07
CA ILE A 364 17.69 -17.64 -1.42
C ILE A 364 18.39 -16.66 -2.35
N THR A 365 19.48 -17.12 -2.97
CA THR A 365 20.15 -16.40 -4.05
C THR A 365 19.51 -16.79 -5.38
N PHE A 366 19.16 -15.77 -6.15
CA PHE A 366 18.57 -15.92 -7.47
C PHE A 366 19.71 -15.83 -8.50
N SER A 367 19.73 -16.74 -9.48
CA SER A 367 20.69 -16.72 -10.59
C SER A 367 19.91 -16.44 -11.87
N GLU A 368 20.21 -15.32 -12.55
CA GLU A 368 19.77 -14.82 -13.89
C GLU A 368 18.45 -15.42 -14.45
N GLU A 369 17.41 -14.67 -14.83
CA GLU A 369 17.27 -13.30 -15.34
C GLU A 369 16.14 -12.55 -14.61
N GLY A 370 16.39 -11.30 -14.24
CA GLY A 370 15.36 -10.35 -13.83
C GLY A 370 14.95 -9.50 -15.03
N PHE A 371 13.69 -9.60 -15.47
CA PHE A 371 13.16 -8.65 -16.45
C PHE A 371 12.44 -7.51 -15.71
N ILE A 372 12.75 -6.28 -16.14
CA ILE A 372 12.12 -5.05 -15.69
C ILE A 372 10.74 -4.94 -16.36
N ALA A 373 9.70 -4.68 -15.56
CA ALA A 373 8.49 -4.05 -16.06
C ALA A 373 8.36 -2.64 -15.47
N THR A 374 8.42 -1.65 -16.34
CA THR A 374 8.19 -0.24 -16.00
C THR A 374 6.72 0.09 -16.18
N LYS A 375 6.10 0.75 -15.19
CA LYS A 375 4.85 1.48 -15.40
C LYS A 375 5.12 2.66 -16.31
N HIS A 376 4.38 2.82 -17.41
CA HIS A 376 4.49 4.03 -18.22
C HIS A 376 3.85 5.20 -17.47
N GLY A 377 4.58 6.30 -17.31
CA GLY A 377 4.03 7.58 -16.82
C GLY A 377 4.45 8.04 -15.41
N ASP A 378 5.04 7.19 -14.57
CA ASP A 378 5.66 7.56 -13.29
C ASP A 378 6.77 6.56 -12.91
N GLU A 379 7.74 6.99 -12.09
CA GLU A 379 9.00 6.32 -11.71
C GLU A 379 8.89 4.95 -10.96
N ASN A 380 7.75 4.24 -11.09
CA ASN A 380 7.50 2.94 -10.45
C ASN A 380 7.88 1.78 -11.40
N TYR A 381 8.67 0.82 -10.91
CA TYR A 381 9.00 -0.39 -11.66
C TYR A 381 8.91 -1.65 -10.78
N ILE A 382 8.54 -2.75 -11.41
CA ILE A 382 8.28 -4.04 -10.78
C ILE A 382 9.23 -5.05 -11.42
N LEU A 383 9.92 -5.83 -10.57
CA LEU A 383 10.88 -6.83 -11.04
C LEU A 383 10.31 -8.22 -10.81
N GLY A 384 10.19 -8.99 -11.90
CA GLY A 384 10.02 -10.44 -11.79
C GLY A 384 11.38 -11.08 -11.48
N LEU A 385 11.51 -11.70 -10.31
CA LEU A 385 12.68 -12.49 -9.93
C LEU A 385 12.42 -13.98 -10.16
N TYR A 386 13.24 -14.59 -11.01
CA TYR A 386 13.28 -16.03 -11.21
C TYR A 386 14.49 -16.63 -10.49
N GLY A 387 14.30 -17.73 -9.77
CA GLY A 387 15.40 -18.41 -9.12
C GLY A 387 15.03 -19.79 -8.59
N LYS A 388 16.05 -20.63 -8.44
CA LYS A 388 15.88 -21.99 -7.95
C LYS A 388 15.55 -21.98 -6.46
N ILE A 389 14.27 -22.00 -6.12
CA ILE A 389 13.85 -22.15 -4.72
C ILE A 389 14.48 -23.45 -4.16
N PRO A 390 15.30 -23.38 -3.10
CA PRO A 390 15.99 -24.55 -2.56
C PRO A 390 15.01 -25.70 -2.30
N GLN A 391 15.36 -26.92 -2.71
CA GLN A 391 14.49 -28.10 -2.55
C GLN A 391 14.01 -28.31 -1.10
N GLN A 392 14.74 -27.79 -0.10
CA GLN A 392 14.37 -27.85 1.32
C GLN A 392 13.12 -27.03 1.67
N LEU A 393 12.75 -26.04 0.85
CA LEU A 393 11.53 -25.24 1.02
C LEU A 393 10.32 -25.88 0.32
N LYS A 394 10.48 -26.95 -0.48
CA LYS A 394 9.38 -27.60 -1.23
C LYS A 394 8.31 -28.27 -0.36
N LYS A 395 8.46 -28.31 0.96
CA LYS A 395 7.44 -28.83 1.88
C LYS A 395 6.59 -27.67 2.41
N ASN A 396 5.42 -27.49 1.81
CA ASN A 396 4.27 -26.74 2.34
C ASN A 396 4.47 -25.25 2.67
N THR A 397 5.29 -24.51 1.92
CA THR A 397 5.25 -23.05 1.96
C THR A 397 4.59 -22.49 0.71
N ILE A 398 3.75 -21.49 0.91
CA ILE A 398 3.00 -20.78 -0.14
C ILE A 398 3.88 -20.15 -1.22
N VAL A 399 5.16 -19.98 -0.89
CA VAL A 399 6.22 -19.39 -1.73
C VAL A 399 6.53 -20.22 -2.98
N ASN A 400 6.27 -21.53 -2.97
CA ASN A 400 6.54 -22.40 -4.13
C ASN A 400 5.33 -22.58 -5.05
N ARG A 401 4.26 -21.80 -4.88
CA ARG A 401 3.05 -21.99 -5.70
C ARG A 401 3.23 -21.53 -7.14
N HIS A 402 4.20 -20.65 -7.38
CA HIS A 402 4.54 -20.13 -8.69
C HIS A 402 6.01 -20.41 -9.03
N ASP A 403 6.29 -20.58 -10.32
CA ASP A 403 7.66 -20.73 -10.84
C ASP A 403 8.45 -19.41 -10.88
N LYS A 404 7.76 -18.27 -10.73
CA LYS A 404 8.35 -16.93 -10.62
C LYS A 404 7.82 -16.19 -9.38
N ILE A 405 8.65 -15.32 -8.83
CA ILE A 405 8.30 -14.41 -7.73
C ILE A 405 8.36 -12.99 -8.27
N ILE A 406 7.37 -12.15 -7.93
CA ILE A 406 7.42 -10.73 -8.26
C ILE A 406 7.77 -9.94 -7.00
N VAL A 407 8.69 -8.98 -7.14
CA VAL A 407 9.05 -8.02 -6.09
C VAL A 407 8.99 -6.61 -6.67
N ASN A 408 8.31 -5.72 -5.95
CA ASN A 408 8.40 -4.29 -6.23
C ASN A 408 9.71 -3.74 -5.62
N LEU A 409 10.63 -3.33 -6.47
CA LEU A 409 11.97 -2.90 -6.07
C LEU A 409 12.22 -1.39 -6.19
N LYS A 410 11.19 -0.62 -6.55
CA LYS A 410 11.28 0.85 -6.64
C LYS A 410 12.01 1.47 -5.45
N ASP A 411 11.74 0.93 -4.26
CA ASP A 411 12.27 1.47 -3.02
C ASP A 411 13.78 1.23 -2.82
N TYR A 412 14.40 0.34 -3.59
CA TYR A 412 15.69 -0.25 -3.24
C TYR A 412 16.83 -0.04 -4.24
N HIS A 413 16.53 0.18 -5.53
CA HIS A 413 17.58 0.49 -6.52
C HIS A 413 17.05 1.38 -7.66
N GLU A 414 17.93 1.73 -8.61
CA GLU A 414 17.52 2.33 -9.89
C GLU A 414 17.42 1.24 -10.98
N ILE A 415 16.66 1.49 -12.04
CA ILE A 415 16.45 0.52 -13.15
C ILE A 415 17.76 0.05 -13.79
N ASN A 416 18.80 0.89 -13.80
CA ASN A 416 20.07 0.61 -14.48
C ASN A 416 21.14 -0.04 -13.58
N GLN A 417 20.81 -0.37 -12.33
CA GLN A 417 21.75 -0.97 -11.39
C GLN A 417 21.69 -2.50 -11.43
N ILE A 418 22.86 -3.14 -11.45
CA ILE A 418 22.98 -4.61 -11.34
C ILE A 418 23.33 -4.93 -9.89
N HIS A 419 22.43 -5.61 -9.18
CA HIS A 419 22.61 -6.04 -7.80
C HIS A 419 22.46 -7.55 -7.64
N ASN A 420 23.02 -8.08 -6.56
CA ASN A 420 22.79 -9.46 -6.13
C ASN A 420 21.61 -9.50 -5.18
N TYR A 421 20.46 -9.99 -5.65
CA TYR A 421 19.25 -10.09 -4.84
C TYR A 421 19.30 -11.32 -3.92
N SER A 422 19.01 -11.12 -2.64
CA SER A 422 18.85 -12.21 -1.67
C SER A 422 17.58 -12.01 -0.86
N ILE A 423 16.72 -13.04 -0.83
CA ILE A 423 15.50 -13.02 -0.02
C ILE A 423 15.75 -13.81 1.27
N TYR A 424 15.49 -13.18 2.41
CA TYR A 424 15.70 -13.77 3.74
C TYR A 424 14.39 -14.09 4.47
N ASN A 425 13.25 -13.52 4.06
CA ASN A 425 11.93 -13.94 4.56
C ASN A 425 10.81 -13.64 3.56
N VAL A 426 9.64 -14.20 3.86
CA VAL A 426 8.37 -13.80 3.25
C VAL A 426 7.35 -13.56 4.36
N LYS A 427 6.52 -12.55 4.20
CA LYS A 427 5.29 -12.36 4.96
C LYS A 427 4.12 -12.79 4.08
N VAL A 428 3.22 -13.56 4.68
CA VAL A 428 2.04 -14.12 4.03
C VAL A 428 0.83 -13.62 4.78
N THR A 429 0.04 -12.78 4.15
CA THR A 429 -1.26 -12.32 4.67
C THR A 429 -2.37 -13.04 3.93
N GLN A 430 -3.18 -13.81 4.65
CA GLN A 430 -4.32 -14.49 4.05
C GLN A 430 -5.49 -13.51 3.88
N ILE A 431 -6.24 -13.60 2.78
CA ILE A 431 -7.54 -12.93 2.69
C ILE A 431 -8.55 -13.80 3.47
N PRO A 432 -9.27 -13.26 4.46
CA PRO A 432 -9.99 -14.07 5.45
C PRO A 432 -11.26 -14.74 4.91
N SER A 433 -11.77 -14.28 3.77
CA SER A 433 -13.00 -14.79 3.16
C SER A 433 -12.91 -14.90 1.64
N GLY A 434 -13.87 -15.61 1.05
CA GLY A 434 -13.95 -15.94 -0.36
C GLY A 434 -14.04 -17.45 -0.62
N SER A 435 -14.62 -17.83 -1.76
CA SER A 435 -14.81 -19.24 -2.15
C SER A 435 -13.53 -20.03 -2.47
N PHE A 436 -12.38 -19.36 -2.51
CA PHE A 436 -11.10 -19.93 -2.85
C PHE A 436 -9.97 -19.22 -2.05
N PRO A 437 -8.84 -19.89 -1.81
CA PRO A 437 -7.75 -19.29 -1.03
C PRO A 437 -7.07 -18.15 -1.77
N ALA A 438 -6.91 -17.00 -1.12
CA ALA A 438 -6.14 -15.86 -1.63
C ALA A 438 -5.12 -15.36 -0.60
N TYR A 439 -3.92 -15.01 -1.08
CA TYR A 439 -2.80 -14.65 -0.21
C TYR A 439 -1.97 -13.52 -0.78
N ILE A 440 -1.57 -12.60 0.09
CA ILE A 440 -0.67 -11.50 -0.22
C ILE A 440 0.73 -11.89 0.24
N LEU A 441 1.70 -11.85 -0.66
CA LEU A 441 3.12 -12.10 -0.38
C LEU A 441 3.92 -10.80 -0.42
N ASP A 442 4.58 -10.51 0.70
CA ASP A 442 5.54 -9.42 0.87
C ASP A 442 6.92 -10.02 1.18
N PHE A 443 7.89 -9.82 0.31
CA PHE A 443 9.22 -10.43 0.44
C PHE A 443 10.19 -9.47 1.14
N GLY A 444 10.86 -9.97 2.18
CA GLY A 444 11.99 -9.30 2.80
C GLY A 444 13.30 -9.81 2.22
N GLY A 445 14.11 -8.90 1.67
CA GLY A 445 15.39 -9.21 1.06
C GLY A 445 16.44 -8.13 1.30
N ASN A 446 17.70 -8.49 1.02
CA ASN A 446 18.72 -7.50 0.69
C ASN A 446 18.68 -7.36 -0.83
N TRP A 447 18.37 -6.16 -1.26
CA TRP A 447 18.10 -5.79 -2.63
C TRP A 447 19.27 -5.05 -3.26
#